data_AF-A0A7N2M8K8-F1
#
_entry.id   AF-A0A7N2M8K8-F1
#
_cell.length_a   1.000
_cell.length_b   1.000
_cell.length_c   1.000
_cell.angle_alpha   90.00
_cell.angle_beta   90.00
_cell.angle_gamma   90.00
#
_symmetry.space_group_name_H-M   'P 1'
#
loop_
_entity.id
_entity.type
_entity.pdbx_description
1 polymer ?
#
loop_
_entity_poly.entity_id
_entity_poly.type
_entity_poly.pdbx_seq_one_letter_code
_entity_poly.pdbx_strand_id
1 'polypeptide(L)'
;MIDFTPQQLYSVGKSMEEVFWLPIDPKLFNIASELQDVKLKQCVSETYCLPETPKVVYGLRGSTADIYLDNAAYREFLFKAFNVSTVDEESAAIVMTSLSNGVPCIVFRGVSDYAGGEGLLSSTRLTYLAAVNALSVAVEFIGLFGEEAPRPLKVDHLRLEKNC
;
A
#
# COMPACT_ATOMS: atom_id res chain seq x y z
N MET A 1 -16.74 24.98 -11.62
CA MET A 1 -16.25 23.59 -11.76
C MET A 1 -14.86 23.59 -11.16
N ILE A 2 -14.54 22.66 -10.25
CA ILE A 2 -13.16 22.54 -9.76
C ILE A 2 -12.44 21.71 -10.81
N ASP A 3 -11.52 22.33 -11.55
CA ASP A 3 -10.67 21.63 -12.52
C ASP A 3 -9.43 21.10 -11.79
N PHE A 4 -9.08 19.84 -12.07
CA PHE A 4 -7.90 19.20 -11.49
C PHE A 4 -6.78 19.14 -12.52
N THR A 5 -5.57 19.46 -12.09
CA THR A 5 -4.39 19.48 -12.95
C THR A 5 -3.77 18.08 -13.04
N PRO A 6 -3.65 17.49 -14.25
CA PRO A 6 -2.90 16.26 -14.43
C PRO A 6 -1.41 16.47 -14.10
N GLN A 7 -0.72 15.39 -13.76
CA GLN A 7 0.72 15.38 -13.52
C GLN A 7 1.48 15.00 -14.80
N GLN A 8 2.70 15.51 -14.94
CA GLN A 8 3.59 15.15 -16.06
C GLN A 8 4.46 13.96 -15.66
N LEU A 9 4.31 12.84 -16.36
CA LEU A 9 5.12 11.64 -16.18
C LEU A 9 6.20 11.58 -17.26
N TYR A 10 7.45 11.47 -16.82
CA TYR A 10 8.62 11.27 -17.68
C TYR A 10 9.15 9.87 -17.47
N SER A 11 9.27 9.08 -18.54
CA SER A 11 9.79 7.71 -18.47
C SER A 11 10.97 7.53 -19.43
N VAL A 12 11.94 6.71 -19.05
CA VAL A 12 13.11 6.40 -19.90
C VAL A 12 12.65 5.87 -21.26
N GLY A 13 13.09 6.54 -22.33
CA GLY A 13 12.79 6.13 -23.71
C GLY A 13 11.36 6.44 -24.19
N LYS A 14 10.57 7.20 -23.43
CA LYS A 14 9.22 7.64 -23.83
C LYS A 14 9.11 9.16 -23.87
N SER A 15 8.13 9.67 -24.62
CA SER A 15 7.71 11.08 -24.53
C SER A 15 7.03 11.35 -23.18
N MET A 16 6.97 12.63 -22.79
CA MET A 16 6.18 13.06 -21.64
C MET A 16 4.71 12.69 -21.83
N GLU A 17 4.08 12.19 -20.77
CA GLU A 17 2.66 11.82 -20.73
C GLU A 17 1.96 12.61 -19.61
N GLU A 18 0.78 13.15 -19.87
CA GLU A 18 -0.08 13.71 -18.82
C GLU A 18 -0.89 12.58 -18.18
N VAL A 19 -0.78 12.43 -16.87
CA VAL A 19 -1.45 11.39 -16.10
C VAL A 19 -2.23 11.98 -14.94
N PHE A 20 -3.47 11.53 -14.77
CA PHE A 20 -4.25 11.84 -13.57
C PHE A 20 -4.12 10.74 -12.52
N TRP A 21 -4.05 9.48 -12.96
CA TRP A 21 -3.82 8.31 -12.12
C TRP A 21 -2.48 7.67 -12.47
N LEU A 22 -1.68 7.38 -11.44
CA LEU A 22 -0.47 6.57 -11.60
C LEU A 22 -0.86 5.09 -11.62
N PRO A 23 -0.64 4.36 -12.72
CA PRO A 23 -1.01 2.95 -12.80
C PRO A 23 -0.08 2.08 -11.94
N ILE A 24 -0.68 1.08 -11.28
CA ILE A 24 0.04 -0.03 -10.64
C ILE A 24 0.27 -1.13 -11.69
N ASP A 25 1.37 -1.88 -11.58
CA ASP A 25 1.68 -2.97 -12.50
C ASP A 25 0.55 -4.03 -12.46
N PRO A 26 -0.13 -4.32 -13.59
CA PRO A 26 -1.27 -5.25 -13.60
C PRO A 26 -0.92 -6.68 -13.20
N LYS A 27 0.32 -7.14 -13.45
CA LYS A 27 0.75 -8.50 -13.07
C LYS A 27 0.93 -8.57 -11.56
N LEU A 28 1.64 -7.61 -10.97
CA LEU A 28 1.78 -7.53 -9.52
C LEU A 28 0.42 -7.39 -8.83
N PHE A 29 -0.48 -6.60 -9.42
CA PHE A 29 -1.82 -6.42 -8.91
C PHE A 29 -2.63 -7.73 -8.94
N ASN A 30 -2.56 -8.49 -10.02
CA ASN A 30 -3.22 -9.79 -10.10
C ASN A 30 -2.71 -10.78 -9.04
N ILE A 31 -1.39 -10.87 -8.83
CA ILE A 31 -0.81 -11.72 -7.77
C ILE A 31 -1.31 -11.28 -6.39
N ALA A 32 -1.37 -9.96 -6.14
CA ALA A 32 -1.85 -9.43 -4.87
C ALA A 32 -3.34 -9.74 -4.58
N SER A 33 -4.13 -10.14 -5.59
CA SER A 33 -5.52 -10.55 -5.37
C SER A 33 -5.65 -11.84 -4.55
N GLU A 34 -4.60 -12.67 -4.48
CA GLU A 34 -4.55 -13.89 -3.67
C GLU A 34 -4.34 -13.62 -2.18
N LEU A 35 -3.97 -12.39 -1.81
CA LEU A 35 -3.66 -12.02 -0.43
C LEU A 35 -4.89 -11.69 0.41
N GLN A 36 -6.11 -11.81 -0.14
CA GLN A 36 -7.35 -11.45 0.54
C GLN A 36 -7.62 -12.27 1.80
N ASP A 37 -7.12 -13.52 1.84
CA ASP A 37 -7.29 -14.44 2.97
C ASP A 37 -6.11 -14.41 3.96
N VAL A 38 -5.14 -13.51 3.79
CA VAL A 38 -4.01 -13.36 4.71
C VAL A 38 -4.53 -12.98 6.10
N LYS A 39 -4.13 -13.77 7.10
CA LYS A 39 -4.51 -13.54 8.50
C LYS A 39 -3.75 -12.34 9.06
N LEU A 40 -4.47 -11.26 9.26
CA LEU A 40 -3.92 -10.04 9.83
C LEU A 40 -4.00 -10.04 11.36
N LYS A 41 -3.00 -9.42 12.00
CA LYS A 41 -2.95 -9.24 13.46
C LYS A 41 -4.06 -8.28 13.86
N GLN A 42 -4.91 -8.71 14.79
CA GLN A 42 -6.04 -7.90 15.30
C GLN A 42 -5.68 -7.10 16.56
N CYS A 43 -4.70 -7.55 17.33
CA CYS A 43 -4.40 -7.03 18.66
C CYS A 43 -2.95 -6.57 18.79
N VAL A 44 -2.74 -5.43 19.46
CA VAL A 44 -1.41 -4.98 19.87
C VAL A 44 -0.99 -5.70 21.15
N SER A 45 -1.93 -5.91 22.07
CA SER A 45 -1.80 -6.67 23.32
C SER A 45 -3.11 -7.40 23.62
N GLU A 46 -3.12 -8.32 24.58
CA GLU A 46 -4.34 -9.07 24.98
C GLU A 46 -5.54 -8.17 25.32
N THR A 47 -5.26 -6.98 25.85
CA THR A 47 -6.26 -5.99 26.27
C THR A 47 -6.51 -4.89 25.24
N TYR A 48 -5.84 -4.91 24.09
CA TYR A 48 -5.94 -3.85 23.08
C TYR A 48 -6.04 -4.44 21.67
N CYS A 49 -7.27 -4.59 21.21
CA CYS A 49 -7.64 -5.21 19.95
C CYS A 49 -8.57 -4.31 19.14
N LEU A 50 -8.51 -4.46 17.81
CA LEU A 50 -9.56 -3.93 16.94
C LEU A 50 -10.89 -4.65 17.21
N PRO A 51 -12.03 -3.95 17.09
CA PRO A 51 -13.35 -4.55 17.28
C PRO A 51 -13.66 -5.63 16.23
N GLU A 52 -13.11 -5.48 15.03
CA GLU A 52 -13.24 -6.43 13.92
C GLU A 52 -11.87 -6.94 13.50
N THR A 53 -11.84 -8.14 12.94
CA THR A 53 -10.62 -8.70 12.35
C THR A 53 -10.24 -7.88 11.11
N PRO A 54 -9.02 -7.32 11.05
CA PRO A 54 -8.58 -6.56 9.88
C PRO A 54 -8.48 -7.47 8.66
N LYS A 55 -8.70 -6.90 7.47
CA LYS A 55 -8.70 -7.60 6.19
C LYS A 55 -7.89 -6.84 5.15
N VAL A 56 -7.35 -7.59 4.18
CA VAL A 56 -6.81 -6.99 2.95
C VAL A 56 -7.98 -6.63 2.05
N VAL A 57 -7.99 -5.40 1.53
CA VAL A 57 -9.00 -4.95 0.56
C VAL A 57 -8.30 -4.57 -0.74
N TYR A 58 -8.80 -5.12 -1.84
CA TYR A 58 -8.23 -4.98 -3.17
C TYR A 58 -9.11 -4.07 -4.05
N GLY A 59 -8.52 -3.40 -5.04
CA GLY A 59 -9.27 -2.63 -6.04
C GLY A 59 -9.64 -1.18 -5.66
N LEU A 60 -9.16 -0.68 -4.52
CA LEU A 60 -9.44 0.68 -4.08
C LEU A 60 -8.34 1.67 -4.49
N ARG A 61 -8.68 2.97 -4.55
CA ARG A 61 -7.74 4.03 -4.93
C ARG A 61 -7.13 4.71 -3.71
N GLY A 62 -5.84 5.02 -3.82
CA GLY A 62 -5.12 5.86 -2.87
C GLY A 62 -4.89 7.27 -3.40
N SER A 63 -4.73 8.23 -2.50
CA SER A 63 -4.17 9.56 -2.78
C SER A 63 -2.93 9.79 -1.93
N THR A 64 -2.07 10.70 -2.38
CA THR A 64 -0.87 11.12 -1.67
C THR A 64 -0.81 12.64 -1.65
N ALA A 65 -0.39 13.21 -0.51
CA ALA A 65 -0.12 14.64 -0.38
C ALA A 65 0.89 14.86 0.76
N ASP A 66 1.60 15.98 0.78
CA ASP A 66 2.53 16.36 1.84
C ASP A 66 1.83 16.86 3.13
N ILE A 67 0.62 16.36 3.38
CA ILE A 67 -0.23 16.77 4.50
C ILE A 67 -0.78 15.54 5.23
N TYR A 68 -0.78 15.64 6.56
CA TYR A 68 -1.57 14.75 7.39
C TYR A 68 -3.04 15.18 7.31
N LEU A 69 -3.92 14.26 6.86
CA LEU A 69 -5.34 14.56 6.65
C LEU A 69 -6.17 14.12 7.87
N ASP A 70 -6.55 15.10 8.69
CA ASP A 70 -7.46 14.93 9.83
C ASP A 70 -8.69 15.83 9.65
N ASN A 71 -9.54 15.50 8.68
CA ASN A 71 -10.70 16.30 8.32
C ASN A 71 -11.79 15.46 7.63
N ALA A 72 -12.91 15.24 8.32
CA ALA A 72 -14.02 14.44 7.81
C ALA A 72 -14.61 14.97 6.49
N ALA A 73 -14.82 16.28 6.39
CA ALA A 73 -15.39 16.89 5.20
C ALA A 73 -14.47 16.72 3.99
N TYR A 74 -13.15 16.83 4.19
CA TYR A 74 -12.19 16.67 3.12
C TYR A 74 -12.02 15.20 2.70
N ARG A 75 -11.96 14.26 3.65
CA ARG A 75 -11.99 12.82 3.36
C ARG A 75 -13.24 12.44 2.56
N GLU A 76 -14.43 12.95 2.96
CA GLU A 76 -15.67 12.72 2.22
C GLU A 76 -15.65 13.28 0.80
N PHE A 77 -15.08 14.46 0.63
CA PHE A 77 -14.88 15.04 -0.70
C PHE A 77 -13.99 14.15 -1.57
N LEU A 78 -12.84 13.68 -1.06
CA LEU A 78 -11.94 12.79 -1.80
C LEU A 78 -12.63 11.49 -2.22
N PHE A 79 -13.43 10.90 -1.33
CA PHE A 79 -14.21 9.70 -1.67
C PHE A 79 -15.26 9.99 -2.75
N LYS A 80 -16.08 11.05 -2.57
CA LYS A 80 -17.15 11.39 -3.52
C LYS A 80 -16.64 11.82 -4.90
N ALA A 81 -15.53 12.56 -4.93
CA ALA A 81 -14.95 13.09 -6.18
C ALA A 81 -14.11 12.05 -6.92
N PHE A 82 -13.37 11.19 -6.20
CA PHE A 82 -12.32 10.36 -6.81
C PHE A 82 -12.40 8.87 -6.49
N ASN A 83 -13.32 8.48 -5.60
CA ASN A 83 -13.40 7.13 -5.04
C ASN A 83 -12.10 6.71 -4.33
N VAL A 84 -11.44 7.66 -3.67
CA VAL A 84 -10.24 7.42 -2.85
C VAL A 84 -10.65 6.85 -1.49
N SER A 85 -10.05 5.73 -1.11
CA SER A 85 -10.29 5.06 0.18
C SER A 85 -9.22 5.33 1.23
N THR A 86 -8.00 5.67 0.79
CA THR A 86 -6.84 5.85 1.68
C THR A 86 -5.99 7.02 1.22
N VAL A 87 -5.36 7.71 2.16
CA VAL A 87 -4.42 8.79 1.92
C VAL A 87 -3.09 8.50 2.64
N ASP A 88 -1.97 9.01 2.13
CA ASP A 88 -0.65 8.99 2.77
C ASP A 88 0.20 10.18 2.28
N GLU A 89 1.49 10.15 2.59
CA GLU A 89 2.43 11.22 2.28
C GLU A 89 3.48 10.82 1.21
N GLU A 90 3.60 9.54 0.84
CA GLU A 90 4.74 9.06 0.04
C GLU A 90 4.41 8.27 -1.23
N SER A 91 3.34 7.45 -1.28
CA SER A 91 3.31 6.38 -2.30
C SER A 91 3.27 6.88 -3.74
N ALA A 92 2.58 7.98 -4.04
CA ALA A 92 2.56 8.51 -5.41
C ALA A 92 3.96 8.93 -5.87
N ALA A 93 4.80 9.46 -4.98
CA ALA A 93 6.18 9.82 -5.30
C ALA A 93 7.03 8.57 -5.61
N ILE A 94 6.85 7.50 -4.84
CA ILE A 94 7.50 6.20 -5.08
C ILE A 94 7.03 5.60 -6.41
N VAL A 95 5.72 5.52 -6.64
CA VAL A 95 5.14 4.95 -7.87
C VAL A 95 5.59 5.76 -9.10
N MET A 96 5.56 7.09 -9.03
CA MET A 96 6.02 7.94 -10.13
C MET A 96 7.49 7.67 -10.45
N THR A 97 8.35 7.57 -9.43
CA THR A 97 9.77 7.24 -9.60
C THR A 97 9.98 5.85 -10.22
N SER A 98 9.23 4.85 -9.76
CA SER A 98 9.28 3.49 -10.32
C SER A 98 8.85 3.48 -11.80
N LEU A 99 7.74 4.14 -12.14
CA LEU A 99 7.26 4.26 -13.52
C LEU A 99 8.29 4.98 -14.41
N SER A 100 8.87 6.08 -13.93
CA SER A 100 9.90 6.82 -14.64
C SER A 100 11.12 5.97 -15.02
N ASN A 101 11.47 5.01 -14.17
CA ASN A 101 12.60 4.10 -14.38
C ASN A 101 12.22 2.75 -14.99
N GLY A 102 10.94 2.54 -15.35
CA GLY A 102 10.48 1.27 -15.92
C GLY A 102 10.51 0.10 -14.94
N VAL A 103 10.41 0.37 -13.64
CA VAL A 103 10.40 -0.64 -12.58
C VAL A 103 8.96 -0.95 -12.17
N PRO A 104 8.49 -2.21 -12.26
CA PRO A 104 7.18 -2.62 -11.74
C PRO A 104 7.05 -2.28 -10.25
N CYS A 105 5.91 -1.73 -9.86
CA CYS A 105 5.65 -1.29 -8.50
C CYS A 105 4.24 -1.69 -8.06
N ILE A 106 4.11 -2.04 -6.79
CA ILE A 106 2.85 -2.25 -6.09
C ILE A 106 2.94 -1.59 -4.70
N VAL A 107 1.81 -1.13 -4.19
CA VAL A 107 1.72 -0.43 -2.90
C VAL A 107 0.82 -1.22 -1.96
N PHE A 108 1.34 -1.56 -0.78
CA PHE A 108 0.56 -2.10 0.33
C PHE A 108 0.46 -1.05 1.43
N ARG A 109 -0.76 -0.69 1.82
CA ARG A 109 -1.00 0.29 2.88
C ARG A 109 -1.74 -0.30 4.06
N GLY A 110 -1.18 -0.10 5.24
CA GLY A 110 -1.90 -0.28 6.49
C GLY A 110 -2.70 0.98 6.81
N VAL A 111 -3.97 0.83 7.16
CA VAL A 111 -4.82 1.95 7.59
C VAL A 111 -4.71 2.11 9.10
N SER A 112 -4.11 3.21 9.54
CA SER A 112 -3.82 3.49 10.96
C SER A 112 -4.82 4.44 11.64
N ASP A 113 -5.58 5.21 10.88
CA ASP A 113 -6.57 6.15 11.42
C ASP A 113 -7.79 6.29 10.50
N TYR A 114 -8.75 7.09 10.95
CA TYR A 114 -9.93 7.46 10.19
C TYR A 114 -10.11 8.98 10.12
N ALA A 115 -9.14 9.68 9.52
CA ALA A 115 -9.14 11.08 9.06
C ALA A 115 -10.34 11.97 9.46
N GLY A 116 -10.36 12.50 10.69
CA GLY A 116 -11.41 13.39 11.21
C GLY A 116 -12.65 12.67 11.73
N GLY A 117 -12.54 11.37 11.99
CA GLY A 117 -13.58 10.51 12.54
C GLY A 117 -13.03 9.53 13.59
N GLU A 118 -11.88 9.85 14.19
CA GLU A 118 -11.16 9.02 15.14
C GLU A 118 -12.07 8.61 16.30
N GLY A 119 -12.06 7.32 16.62
CA GLY A 119 -12.71 6.77 17.80
C GLY A 119 -11.85 6.88 19.05
N LEU A 120 -12.25 6.19 20.11
CA LEU A 120 -11.53 6.14 21.40
C LEU A 120 -10.17 5.42 21.34
N LEU A 121 -9.84 4.75 20.23
CA LEU A 121 -8.59 4.02 20.07
C LEU A 121 -7.45 5.02 19.78
N SER A 122 -6.36 4.90 20.53
CA SER A 122 -5.16 5.73 20.35
C SER A 122 -4.51 5.48 18.99
N SER A 123 -4.32 6.56 18.22
CA SER A 123 -3.67 6.56 16.90
C SER A 123 -2.31 5.85 16.91
N THR A 124 -1.46 6.10 17.91
CA THR A 124 -0.12 5.50 18.01
C THR A 124 -0.14 3.96 18.02
N ARG A 125 -1.11 3.34 18.70
CA ARG A 125 -1.21 1.87 18.75
C ARG A 125 -1.77 1.29 17.45
N LEU A 126 -2.69 2.02 16.80
CA LEU A 126 -3.22 1.65 15.50
C LEU A 126 -2.14 1.74 14.41
N THR A 127 -1.25 2.74 14.47
CA THR A 127 -0.08 2.85 13.57
C THR A 127 0.80 1.61 13.63
N TYR A 128 1.10 1.09 14.83
CA TYR A 128 1.87 -0.15 14.96
C TYR A 128 1.17 -1.34 14.29
N LEU A 129 -0.13 -1.51 14.53
CA LEU A 129 -0.89 -2.63 13.97
C LEU A 129 -0.98 -2.54 12.45
N ALA A 130 -1.23 -1.34 11.92
CA ALA A 130 -1.25 -1.04 10.49
C ALA A 130 0.10 -1.37 9.83
N ALA A 131 1.22 -0.93 10.43
CA ALA A 131 2.55 -1.17 9.91
C ALA A 131 2.92 -2.67 9.90
N VAL A 132 2.64 -3.39 11.00
CA VAL A 132 2.90 -4.83 11.08
C VAL A 132 2.08 -5.60 10.04
N ASN A 133 0.79 -5.28 9.91
CA ASN A 133 -0.08 -5.93 8.94
C ASN A 133 0.32 -5.62 7.49
N ALA A 134 0.70 -4.39 7.18
CA ALA A 134 1.21 -4.02 5.86
C ALA A 134 2.50 -4.80 5.52
N LEU A 135 3.42 -4.93 6.48
CA LEU A 135 4.63 -5.73 6.32
C LEU A 135 4.30 -7.22 6.11
N SER A 136 3.38 -7.78 6.90
CA SER A 136 2.95 -9.18 6.73
C SER A 136 2.42 -9.43 5.32
N VAL A 137 1.54 -8.57 4.81
CA VAL A 137 1.02 -8.68 3.43
C VAL A 137 2.15 -8.57 2.40
N ALA A 138 3.09 -7.65 2.58
CA ALA A 138 4.23 -7.50 1.68
C ALA A 138 5.15 -8.73 1.67
N VAL A 139 5.37 -9.37 2.82
CA VAL A 139 6.17 -10.60 2.92
C VAL A 139 5.47 -11.77 2.22
N GLU A 140 4.17 -11.95 2.45
CA GLU A 140 3.37 -12.97 1.75
C GLU A 140 3.37 -12.74 0.24
N PHE A 141 3.24 -11.48 -0.20
CA PHE A 141 3.34 -11.12 -1.62
C PHE A 141 4.69 -11.52 -2.24
N ILE A 142 5.80 -11.26 -1.54
CA ILE A 142 7.14 -11.63 -2.02
C ILE A 142 7.25 -13.16 -2.16
N GLY A 143 6.63 -13.92 -1.27
CA GLY A 143 6.51 -15.37 -1.36
C GLY A 143 5.82 -15.81 -2.66
N LEU A 144 4.61 -15.30 -2.91
CA LEU A 144 3.83 -15.62 -4.12
C LEU A 144 4.57 -15.22 -5.40
N PHE A 145 5.13 -14.00 -5.43
CA PHE A 145 5.89 -13.51 -6.57
C PHE A 145 7.12 -14.38 -6.89
N GLY A 146 7.80 -14.88 -5.84
CA GLY A 146 8.95 -15.78 -5.98
C GLY A 146 8.60 -17.16 -6.54
N GLU A 147 7.36 -17.62 -6.36
CA GLU A 147 6.87 -18.88 -6.95
C GLU A 147 6.51 -18.75 -8.43
N GLU A 148 6.01 -17.58 -8.86
CA GLU A 148 5.73 -17.28 -10.26
C GLU A 148 6.97 -16.90 -11.08
N ALA A 149 8.00 -16.35 -10.43
CA ALA A 149 9.26 -16.02 -11.10
C ALA A 149 9.94 -17.31 -11.63
N PRO A 150 10.56 -17.29 -12.83
CA PRO A 150 11.39 -18.40 -13.26
C PRO A 150 12.45 -18.66 -12.19
N ARG A 151 12.41 -19.83 -11.55
CA ARG A 151 13.38 -20.21 -10.51
C ARG A 151 14.79 -19.88 -11.01
N PRO A 152 15.55 -19.02 -10.32
CA PRO A 152 16.97 -18.90 -10.63
C PRO A 152 17.58 -20.30 -10.51
N LEU A 153 18.47 -20.63 -11.44
CA LEU A 153 19.30 -21.84 -11.39
C LEU A 153 19.80 -22.02 -9.95
N LYS A 154 19.59 -23.21 -9.36
CA LYS A 154 19.96 -23.57 -7.98
C LYS A 154 21.21 -22.81 -7.54
N VAL A 155 21.04 -21.82 -6.67
CA VAL A 155 22.16 -21.25 -5.93
C VAL A 155 22.34 -22.15 -4.72
N ASP A 156 23.47 -22.83 -4.66
CA ASP A 156 23.81 -23.74 -3.57
C ASP A 156 23.67 -23.06 -2.20
N HIS A 157 23.12 -23.83 -1.26
CA HIS A 157 22.69 -23.41 0.07
C HIS A 157 23.75 -22.61 0.86
N LEU A 158 23.40 -21.42 1.34
CA LEU A 158 24.10 -20.78 2.46
C LEU A 158 23.59 -21.39 3.77
N ARG A 159 24.40 -22.27 4.36
CA ARG A 159 24.22 -22.81 5.70
C ARG A 159 24.63 -21.75 6.72
N LEU A 160 23.68 -21.21 7.47
CA LEU A 160 23.99 -20.41 8.66
C LEU A 160 24.36 -21.36 9.80
N GLU A 161 25.66 -21.52 10.05
CA GLU A 161 26.13 -22.18 11.27
C GLU A 161 26.02 -21.18 12.44
N LYS A 162 25.17 -21.50 13.41
CA LYS A 162 25.25 -20.90 14.74
C LYS A 162 26.41 -21.56 15.46
N ASN A 163 27.51 -20.83 15.65
CA ASN A 163 28.48 -21.21 16.68
C ASN A 163 27.83 -21.00 18.04
N CYS A 164 27.62 -22.10 18.76
CA CYS A 164 27.34 -22.10 20.19
C CYS A 164 28.65 -22.08 20.97
#